data_AF-U7LD13-F1
#
_entry.id   AF-U7LD13-F1
#
_cell.length_a   1.000
_cell.length_b   1.000
_cell.length_c   1.000
_cell.angle_alpha   90.00
_cell.angle_beta   90.00
_cell.angle_gamma   90.00
#
_symmetry.space_group_name_H-M   'P 1'
#
loop_
_entity.id
_entity.type
_entity.pdbx_description
1 polymer ?
#
loop_
_entity_poly.entity_id
_entity_poly.type
_entity_poly.pdbx_seq_one_letter_code
_entity_poly.pdbx_strand_id
1 'polypeptide(L)'
;MDSEEDVDELTGYHSVRQGPAPIVVQSSPKAEEAAVLAAHIKEWTQGEEDVSIGVLTRTNQRGEEIARQLGEHDVAVSAGRRTSQERPVAVMTMHNAKGLEFTHVILLDVNAEALPQRYLFKGLAPAEADEALQRERALLYVAASRARDMLLVSVVGEASELLPA
;
A
#
# COMPACT_ATOMS: atom_id res chain seq x y z
N MET A 1 -8.73 -25.21 41.96
CA MET A 1 -10.05 -25.25 41.30
C MET A 1 -10.81 -24.05 41.80
N ASP A 2 -11.04 -22.99 41.06
CA ASP A 2 -10.68 -22.58 39.69
C ASP A 2 -10.80 -21.05 39.73
N SER A 3 -9.68 -20.35 39.46
CA SER A 3 -9.48 -19.59 38.22
C SER A 3 -10.11 -18.20 38.32
N GLU A 4 -9.31 -17.26 38.86
CA GLU A 4 -9.53 -15.82 38.79
C GLU A 4 -9.54 -15.39 37.32
N GLU A 5 -10.61 -14.73 36.89
CA GLU A 5 -10.72 -14.08 35.59
C GLU A 5 -9.70 -12.95 35.53
N ASP A 6 -8.59 -13.21 34.83
CA ASP A 6 -7.63 -12.21 34.42
C ASP A 6 -8.27 -11.36 33.31
N VAL A 7 -8.80 -10.22 33.71
CA VAL A 7 -9.40 -9.24 32.79
C VAL A 7 -8.23 -8.54 32.12
N ASP A 8 -7.85 -9.02 30.94
CA ASP A 8 -6.78 -8.45 30.12
C ASP A 8 -7.10 -6.98 29.80
N GLU A 9 -6.51 -6.07 30.57
CA GLU A 9 -6.55 -4.64 30.36
C GLU A 9 -5.84 -4.32 29.04
N LEU A 10 -6.62 -4.23 27.96
CA LEU A 10 -6.20 -3.76 26.63
C LEU A 10 -5.93 -2.24 26.60
N THR A 11 -5.29 -1.70 27.65
CA THR A 11 -4.97 -0.27 27.83
C THR A 11 -3.47 -0.02 27.64
N GLY A 12 -2.88 -0.53 26.55
CA GLY A 12 -1.44 -0.39 26.33
C GLY A 12 -0.97 -0.17 24.90
N TYR A 13 -1.77 -0.47 23.87
CA TYR A 13 -1.32 -0.35 22.47
C TYR A 13 -1.73 0.97 21.84
N HIS A 14 -1.36 2.09 22.47
CA HIS A 14 -1.31 3.36 21.77
C HIS A 14 -0.01 3.35 20.95
N SER A 15 -0.13 3.14 19.64
CA SER A 15 1.01 3.23 18.73
C SER A 15 1.62 4.65 18.85
N VAL A 16 2.72 4.77 19.60
CA VAL A 16 3.37 6.04 19.99
C VAL A 16 4.03 6.77 18.81
N ARG A 17 4.02 6.18 17.61
CA ARG A 17 4.52 6.82 16.41
C ARG A 17 3.34 7.31 15.58
N GLN A 18 2.96 8.58 15.79
CA GLN A 18 2.37 9.34 14.69
C GLN A 18 3.47 9.46 13.63
N GLY A 19 3.49 8.51 12.69
CA GLY A 19 4.27 8.66 11.48
C GLY A 19 3.84 9.94 10.74
N PRO A 20 4.70 10.48 9.85
CA PRO A 20 4.32 11.60 9.02
C PRO A 20 3.00 11.32 8.29
N ALA A 21 2.21 12.38 8.06
CA ALA A 21 0.96 12.26 7.33
C ALA A 21 1.21 11.64 5.94
N PRO A 22 0.32 10.75 5.46
CA PRO A 22 0.50 10.13 4.16
C PRO A 22 0.51 11.18 3.05
N ILE A 23 1.41 11.02 2.09
CA ILE A 23 1.45 11.83 0.88
C ILE A 23 0.40 11.27 -0.07
N VAL A 24 -0.59 12.08 -0.46
CA VAL A 24 -1.57 11.69 -1.48
C VAL A 24 -1.20 12.38 -2.78
N VAL A 25 -0.91 11.57 -3.80
CA VAL A 25 -0.61 12.05 -5.14
C VAL A 25 -1.82 11.78 -6.02
N GLN A 26 -2.39 12.84 -6.59
CA GLN A 26 -3.39 12.72 -7.64
C GLN A 26 -2.73 12.87 -9.00
N SER A 27 -2.86 11.85 -9.86
CA SER A 27 -2.33 11.87 -11.23
C SER A 27 -3.45 11.70 -12.24
N SER A 28 -3.43 12.49 -13.31
CA SER A 28 -4.30 12.29 -14.48
C SER A 28 -3.54 12.80 -15.71
N PRO A 29 -3.04 11.92 -16.59
CA PRO A 29 -3.35 10.49 -16.82
C PRO A 29 -2.43 9.46 -16.14
N LYS A 30 -2.76 8.16 -16.24
CA LYS A 30 -1.94 7.01 -15.76
C LYS A 30 -0.48 7.04 -16.21
N ALA A 31 -0.19 7.64 -17.37
CA ALA A 31 1.17 7.75 -17.88
C ALA A 31 2.06 8.68 -17.01
N GLU A 32 1.46 9.66 -16.33
CA GLU A 32 2.19 10.57 -15.44
C GLU A 32 2.46 9.93 -14.06
N GLU A 33 1.64 8.97 -13.64
CA GLU A 33 1.77 8.30 -12.34
C GLU A 33 3.17 7.70 -12.16
N ALA A 34 3.67 6.94 -13.15
CA ALA A 34 4.99 6.33 -13.06
C ALA A 34 6.13 7.37 -12.93
N ALA A 35 6.01 8.50 -13.62
CA ALA A 35 7.00 9.58 -13.56
C ALA A 35 7.00 10.25 -12.17
N VAL A 36 5.83 10.52 -11.60
CA VAL A 36 5.70 11.09 -10.26
C VAL A 36 6.23 10.13 -9.19
N LEU A 37 5.87 8.85 -9.30
CA LEU A 37 6.40 7.81 -8.40
C LEU A 37 7.92 7.71 -8.50
N ALA A 38 8.48 7.71 -9.72
CA ALA A 38 9.91 7.66 -9.93
C ALA A 38 10.62 8.89 -9.32
N ALA A 39 10.02 10.07 -9.39
CA ALA A 39 10.58 11.27 -8.77
C ALA A 39 10.69 11.13 -7.25
N HIS A 40 9.61 10.69 -6.57
CA HIS A 40 9.64 10.44 -5.13
C HIS A 40 10.61 9.33 -4.72
N ILE A 41 10.64 8.22 -5.47
CA ILE A 41 11.58 7.13 -5.22
C ILE A 41 13.02 7.64 -5.30
N LYS A 42 13.35 8.41 -6.33
CA LYS A 42 14.69 9.00 -6.49
C LYS A 42 15.01 9.95 -5.34
N GLU A 43 14.09 10.83 -4.96
CA GLU A 43 14.25 11.72 -3.82
C GLU A 43 14.59 10.97 -2.53
N TRP A 44 13.81 9.92 -2.19
CA TRP A 44 14.06 9.12 -0.99
C TRP A 44 15.41 8.40 -1.03
N THR A 45 15.77 7.84 -2.19
CA THR A 45 17.04 7.10 -2.35
C THR A 45 18.29 7.99 -2.43
N GLN A 46 18.15 9.31 -2.58
CA GLN A 46 19.29 10.24 -2.63
C GLN A 46 19.83 10.60 -1.23
N GLY A 47 19.04 10.44 -0.17
CA GLY A 47 19.34 10.97 1.16
C GLY A 47 19.68 9.94 2.24
N GLU A 48 19.34 8.65 2.05
CA GLU A 48 19.37 7.63 3.11
C GLU A 48 20.04 6.32 2.66
N GLU A 49 20.84 5.70 3.54
CA GLU A 49 21.63 4.49 3.21
C GLU A 49 20.82 3.18 3.26
N ASP A 50 19.60 3.16 3.84
CA ASP A 50 18.80 1.94 4.06
C ASP A 50 17.33 2.05 3.58
N VAL A 51 17.11 2.67 2.43
CA VAL A 51 15.77 2.83 1.86
C VAL A 51 15.24 1.51 1.29
N SER A 52 14.09 1.06 1.79
CA SER A 52 13.34 -0.10 1.31
C SER A 52 11.93 0.34 0.95
N ILE A 53 11.57 0.22 -0.33
CA ILE A 53 10.31 0.73 -0.88
C ILE A 53 9.44 -0.44 -1.34
N GLY A 54 8.24 -0.55 -0.77
CA GLY A 54 7.21 -1.47 -1.22
C GLY A 54 6.17 -0.77 -2.10
N VAL A 55 6.10 -1.11 -3.39
CA VAL A 55 5.03 -0.64 -4.28
C VAL A 55 3.92 -1.70 -4.30
N LEU A 56 2.78 -1.38 -3.69
CA LEU A 56 1.68 -2.31 -3.46
C LEU A 56 0.52 -2.02 -4.40
N THR A 57 0.11 -3.05 -5.13
CA THR A 57 -0.94 -2.98 -6.16
C THR A 57 -2.10 -3.91 -5.84
N ARG A 58 -3.22 -3.76 -6.56
CA ARG A 58 -4.37 -4.68 -6.44
C ARG A 58 -4.17 -5.98 -7.21
N THR A 59 -3.50 -5.95 -8.35
CA THR A 59 -3.34 -7.11 -9.24
C THR A 59 -1.89 -7.25 -9.70
N ASN A 60 -1.47 -8.48 -9.97
CA ASN A 60 -0.12 -8.75 -10.48
C ASN A 60 0.13 -8.04 -11.82
N GLN A 61 -0.87 -8.01 -12.71
CA GLN A 61 -0.77 -7.35 -14.01
C GLN A 61 -0.40 -5.86 -13.86
N ARG A 62 -1.04 -5.14 -12.92
CA ARG A 62 -0.71 -3.73 -12.66
C ARG A 62 0.69 -3.60 -12.04
N GLY A 63 1.07 -4.54 -11.17
CA GLY A 63 2.42 -4.63 -10.62
C GLY A 63 3.51 -4.80 -11.68
N GLU A 64 3.31 -5.70 -12.64
CA GLU A 64 4.25 -5.91 -13.76
C GLU A 64 4.34 -4.67 -14.66
N GLU A 65 3.21 -4.02 -14.93
CA GLU A 65 3.16 -2.78 -15.72
C GLU A 65 3.94 -1.64 -15.06
N ILE A 66 3.68 -1.37 -13.76
CA ILE A 66 4.37 -0.28 -13.05
C ILE A 66 5.85 -0.58 -12.86
N ALA A 67 6.23 -1.85 -12.63
CA ALA A 67 7.64 -2.24 -12.53
C ALA A 67 8.41 -1.93 -13.83
N ARG A 68 7.79 -2.20 -14.99
CA ARG A 68 8.36 -1.87 -16.30
C ARG A 68 8.48 -0.36 -16.49
N GLN A 69 7.42 0.40 -16.19
CA GLN A 69 7.41 1.86 -16.32
C GLN A 69 8.44 2.54 -15.41
N LEU A 70 8.60 2.06 -14.17
CA LEU A 70 9.64 2.54 -13.27
C LEU A 70 11.05 2.29 -13.85
N GLY A 71 11.26 1.15 -14.51
CA GLY A 71 12.51 0.87 -15.23
C GLY A 71 12.78 1.85 -16.38
N GLU A 72 11.75 2.31 -17.09
CA GLU A 72 11.86 3.35 -18.13
C GLU A 72 12.25 4.73 -17.55
N HIS A 73 12.05 4.92 -16.25
CA HIS A 73 12.43 6.11 -15.49
C HIS A 73 13.70 5.91 -14.66
N ASP A 74 14.56 4.93 -14.99
CA ASP A 74 15.83 4.64 -14.28
C ASP A 74 15.65 4.25 -12.80
N VAL A 75 14.52 3.65 -12.43
CA VAL A 75 14.30 3.11 -11.08
C VAL A 75 14.55 1.60 -11.07
N ALA A 76 15.49 1.16 -10.26
CA ALA A 76 15.87 -0.25 -10.15
C ALA A 76 14.89 -1.03 -9.28
N VAL A 77 14.12 -1.92 -9.92
CA VAL A 77 13.16 -2.81 -9.26
C VAL A 77 13.79 -4.18 -8.98
N SER A 78 13.56 -4.70 -7.78
CA SER A 78 13.95 -6.05 -7.37
C SER A 78 13.14 -7.11 -8.10
N ALA A 79 13.79 -8.21 -8.46
CA ALA A 79 13.14 -9.36 -9.10
C ALA A 79 12.20 -10.15 -8.14
N GLY A 80 12.18 -9.78 -6.85
CA GLY A 80 11.35 -10.43 -5.86
C GLY A 80 10.88 -9.46 -4.77
N ARG A 81 10.49 -10.01 -3.62
CA ARG A 81 9.91 -9.25 -2.50
C ARG A 81 10.93 -8.62 -1.56
N ARG A 82 12.23 -8.85 -1.78
CA ARG A 82 13.32 -8.31 -0.97
C ARG A 82 14.00 -7.17 -1.71
N THR A 83 14.21 -6.07 -1.02
CA THR A 83 14.95 -4.90 -1.53
C THR A 83 16.43 -5.03 -1.19
N SER A 84 17.26 -4.30 -1.92
CA SER A 84 18.68 -4.08 -1.60
C SER A 84 19.04 -2.63 -1.94
N GLN A 85 20.25 -2.19 -1.56
CA GLN A 85 20.71 -0.84 -1.88
C GLN A 85 20.72 -0.57 -3.41
N GLU A 86 21.10 -1.55 -4.22
CA GLU A 86 21.09 -1.44 -5.69
C GLU A 86 19.68 -1.53 -6.30
N ARG A 87 18.74 -2.15 -5.60
CA ARG A 87 17.36 -2.39 -6.05
C ARG A 87 16.39 -2.11 -4.89
N PRO A 88 16.19 -0.83 -4.54
CA PRO A 88 15.47 -0.45 -3.32
C PRO A 88 13.95 -0.67 -3.43
N VAL A 89 13.44 -0.97 -4.62
CA VAL A 89 12.00 -1.12 -4.87
C VAL A 89 11.62 -2.60 -5.02
N ALA A 90 10.60 -3.04 -4.28
CA ALA A 90 9.92 -4.31 -4.50
C ALA A 90 8.45 -4.07 -4.86
N VAL A 91 8.00 -4.63 -5.98
CA VAL A 91 6.61 -4.49 -6.44
C VAL A 91 5.85 -5.77 -6.15
N MET A 92 4.66 -5.66 -5.55
CA MET A 92 3.80 -6.81 -5.26
C MET A 92 2.33 -6.41 -5.07
N THR A 93 1.47 -7.39 -4.86
CA THR A 93 0.08 -7.13 -4.47
C THR A 93 -0.02 -6.81 -2.98
N MET A 94 -1.07 -6.09 -2.59
CA MET A 94 -1.36 -5.78 -1.18
C MET A 94 -1.40 -7.05 -0.31
N HIS A 95 -1.97 -8.15 -0.81
CA HIS A 95 -2.01 -9.43 -0.09
C HIS A 95 -0.62 -10.02 0.16
N ASN A 96 0.27 -9.91 -0.83
CA ASN A 96 1.63 -10.47 -0.76
C ASN A 96 2.57 -9.67 0.14
N ALA A 97 2.17 -8.46 0.54
CA ALA A 97 2.90 -7.62 1.47
C ALA A 97 2.74 -8.07 2.94
N LYS A 98 1.77 -8.94 3.25
CA LYS A 98 1.54 -9.41 4.63
C LYS A 98 2.81 -10.05 5.22
N GLY A 99 3.22 -9.56 6.38
CA GLY A 99 4.42 -10.04 7.08
C GLY A 99 5.72 -9.45 6.56
N LEU A 100 5.67 -8.50 5.62
CA LEU A 100 6.80 -7.67 5.22
C LEU A 100 6.67 -6.28 5.87
N GLU A 101 7.78 -5.56 5.89
CA GLU A 101 7.86 -4.16 6.31
C GLU A 101 8.83 -3.43 5.39
N PHE A 102 8.53 -2.17 5.10
CA PHE A 102 9.32 -1.30 4.24
C PHE A 102 9.51 0.05 4.96
N THR A 103 10.62 0.76 4.70
CA THR A 103 10.74 2.14 5.20
C THR A 103 9.68 3.01 4.55
N HIS A 104 9.46 2.81 3.24
CA HIS A 104 8.50 3.53 2.44
C HIS A 104 7.51 2.56 1.78
N VAL A 105 6.23 2.92 1.74
CA VAL A 105 5.22 2.19 0.97
C VAL A 105 4.51 3.13 0.02
N ILE A 106 4.32 2.66 -1.21
CA ILE A 106 3.45 3.29 -2.20
C ILE A 106 2.24 2.38 -2.41
N LEU A 107 1.05 2.86 -2.06
CA LEU A 107 -0.21 2.22 -2.44
C LEU A 107 -0.65 2.77 -3.80
N LEU A 108 -0.64 1.92 -4.81
CA LEU A 108 -0.97 2.30 -6.18
C LEU A 108 -2.47 2.21 -6.44
N ASP A 109 -3.00 3.13 -7.26
CA ASP A 109 -4.38 3.13 -7.74
C ASP A 109 -5.43 3.02 -6.62
N VAL A 110 -5.32 3.80 -5.54
CA VAL A 110 -6.34 3.85 -4.47
C VAL A 110 -7.52 4.73 -4.91
N ASN A 111 -8.15 4.33 -6.01
CA ASN A 111 -9.26 5.02 -6.67
C ASN A 111 -10.55 4.19 -6.65
N ALA A 112 -11.67 4.82 -6.98
CA ALA A 112 -13.00 4.21 -6.96
C ALA A 112 -13.18 3.04 -7.94
N GLU A 113 -12.35 2.95 -8.99
CA GLU A 113 -12.39 1.85 -9.96
C GLU A 113 -11.66 0.60 -9.46
N ALA A 114 -10.52 0.78 -8.78
CA ALA A 114 -9.67 -0.31 -8.32
C ALA A 114 -9.97 -0.75 -6.89
N LEU A 115 -10.54 0.12 -6.06
CA LEU A 115 -10.80 -0.14 -4.65
C LEU A 115 -12.15 0.47 -4.17
N PRO A 116 -13.11 -0.33 -3.68
CA PRO A 116 -13.08 -1.80 -3.62
C PRO A 116 -13.22 -2.43 -5.01
N GLN A 117 -12.75 -3.68 -5.17
CA GLN A 117 -12.96 -4.44 -6.42
C GLN A 117 -14.42 -4.88 -6.60
N ARG A 118 -15.30 -3.93 -6.96
CA ARG A 118 -16.76 -4.10 -6.97
C ARG A 118 -17.27 -5.27 -7.80
N TYR A 119 -16.53 -5.71 -8.82
CA TYR A 119 -16.93 -6.89 -9.59
C TYR A 119 -17.00 -8.17 -8.72
N LEU A 120 -16.22 -8.24 -7.62
CA LEU A 120 -16.26 -9.36 -6.66
C LEU A 120 -17.54 -9.38 -5.80
N PHE A 121 -18.30 -8.29 -5.81
CA PHE A 121 -19.48 -8.11 -4.98
C PHE A 121 -20.75 -8.50 -5.77
N LYS A 122 -20.61 -8.75 -7.07
CA LYS A 122 -21.74 -9.02 -7.96
C LYS A 122 -22.42 -10.34 -7.60
N GLY A 123 -23.70 -10.26 -7.24
CA GLY A 123 -24.52 -11.43 -6.91
C GLY A 123 -24.46 -11.85 -5.44
N LEU A 124 -23.74 -11.12 -4.60
CA LEU A 124 -23.74 -11.32 -3.16
C LEU A 124 -25.05 -10.81 -2.53
N ALA A 125 -25.51 -11.49 -1.47
CA ALA A 125 -26.53 -10.94 -0.60
C ALA A 125 -25.99 -9.70 0.14
N PRO A 126 -26.86 -8.79 0.64
CA PRO A 126 -26.41 -7.56 1.32
C PRO A 126 -25.40 -7.80 2.45
N ALA A 127 -25.64 -8.79 3.31
CA ALA A 127 -24.71 -9.12 4.40
C ALA A 127 -23.33 -9.58 3.90
N GLU A 128 -23.30 -10.39 2.84
CA GLU A 128 -22.05 -10.86 2.23
C GLU A 128 -21.28 -9.72 1.53
N ALA A 129 -21.99 -8.75 0.96
CA ALA A 129 -21.41 -7.56 0.36
C ALA A 129 -20.78 -6.64 1.43
N ASP A 130 -21.43 -6.48 2.59
CA ASP A 130 -20.87 -5.73 3.72
C ASP A 130 -19.61 -6.40 4.25
N GLU A 131 -19.61 -7.73 4.41
CA GLU A 131 -18.42 -8.50 4.79
C GLU A 131 -17.28 -8.39 3.76
N ALA A 132 -17.60 -8.38 2.47
CA ALA A 132 -16.62 -8.14 1.40
C ALA A 132 -16.01 -6.73 1.50
N LEU A 133 -16.83 -5.72 1.79
CA LEU A 133 -16.37 -4.34 1.96
C LEU A 133 -15.43 -4.22 3.17
N GLN A 134 -15.77 -4.87 4.29
CA GLN A 134 -14.91 -4.90 5.47
C GLN A 134 -13.56 -5.57 5.20
N ARG A 135 -13.54 -6.63 4.39
CA ARG A 135 -12.29 -7.28 3.94
C ARG A 135 -11.43 -6.35 3.09
N GLU A 136 -12.03 -5.56 2.20
CA GLU A 136 -11.30 -4.56 1.40
C GLU A 136 -10.70 -3.45 2.28
N ARG A 137 -11.46 -2.97 3.28
CA ARG A 137 -10.93 -2.00 4.28
C ARG A 137 -9.77 -2.58 5.07
N ALA A 138 -9.91 -3.82 5.55
CA ALA A 138 -8.85 -4.49 6.29
C ALA A 138 -7.60 -4.68 5.44
N LEU A 139 -7.74 -5.02 4.16
CA LEU A 139 -6.63 -5.15 3.23
C LEU A 139 -5.91 -3.82 2.99
N LEU A 140 -6.65 -2.73 2.77
CA LEU A 140 -6.08 -1.39 2.62
C LEU A 140 -5.30 -0.99 3.88
N TYR A 141 -5.89 -1.20 5.06
CA TYR A 141 -5.25 -0.92 6.34
C TYR A 141 -3.96 -1.73 6.52
N VAL A 142 -4.01 -3.05 6.27
CA VAL A 142 -2.84 -3.93 6.39
C VAL A 142 -1.74 -3.53 5.41
N ALA A 143 -2.09 -3.11 4.19
CA ALA A 143 -1.13 -2.64 3.20
C ALA A 143 -0.50 -1.29 3.62
N ALA A 144 -1.31 -0.35 4.09
CA ALA A 144 -0.84 0.94 4.61
C ALA A 144 0.09 0.76 5.81
N SER A 145 -0.24 -0.17 6.72
CA SER A 145 0.57 -0.46 7.91
C SER A 145 1.91 -1.14 7.62
N ARG A 146 2.25 -1.39 6.35
CA ARG A 146 3.58 -1.89 5.96
C ARG A 146 4.62 -0.77 5.87
N ALA A 147 4.18 0.49 5.84
CA ALA A 147 5.03 1.66 5.92
C ALA A 147 5.56 1.82 7.34
N ARG A 148 6.88 1.87 7.49
CA ARG A 148 7.51 2.23 8.77
C ARG A 148 7.64 3.74 8.92
N ASP A 149 8.10 4.41 7.87
CA ASP A 149 8.51 5.81 7.92
C ASP A 149 7.61 6.67 7.03
N MET A 150 7.33 6.24 5.79
CA MET A 150 6.55 7.02 4.83
C MET A 150 5.49 6.18 4.10
N LEU A 151 4.30 6.76 3.95
CA LEU A 151 3.22 6.22 3.14
C LEU A 151 2.86 7.21 2.03
N LEU A 152 2.93 6.76 0.79
CA LEU A 152 2.42 7.47 -0.37
C LEU A 152 1.21 6.71 -0.93
N VAL A 153 0.14 7.45 -1.24
CA VAL A 153 -1.08 6.93 -1.84
C VAL A 153 -1.23 7.57 -3.20
N SER A 154 -1.15 6.76 -4.26
CA SER A 154 -1.44 7.22 -5.61
C SER A 154 -2.93 7.06 -5.90
N VAL A 155 -3.54 8.12 -6.41
CA VAL A 155 -4.93 8.16 -6.83
C VAL A 155 -4.97 8.64 -8.28
N VAL A 156 -5.39 7.75 -9.18
CA VAL A 156 -5.71 8.12 -10.56
C VAL A 156 -7.22 8.23 -10.71
N GLY A 157 -7.70 9.40 -11.14
CA GLY A 157 -9.14 9.67 -11.26
C GLY A 157 -9.79 9.96 -9.91
N GLU A 158 -10.98 9.37 -9.68
CA GLU A 158 -11.75 9.58 -8.45
C GLU A 158 -11.20 8.74 -7.28
N ALA A 159 -11.00 9.37 -6.13
CA ALA A 159 -10.51 8.70 -4.92
C ALA A 159 -11.43 7.55 -4.47
N SER A 160 -10.84 6.50 -3.89
CA SER A 160 -11.61 5.40 -3.32
C SER A 160 -12.46 5.87 -2.14
N GLU A 161 -13.69 5.35 -2.03
CA GLU A 161 -14.57 5.55 -0.85
C GLU A 161 -14.00 4.93 0.45
N LEU A 162 -12.92 4.16 0.35
CA LEU A 162 -12.24 3.58 1.49
C LEU A 162 -11.19 4.53 2.10
N LEU A 163 -10.86 5.63 1.43
CA LEU A 163 -10.03 6.68 2.03
C LEU A 163 -10.84 7.48 3.07
N PRO A 164 -10.23 7.88 4.19
CA PRO A 164 -10.88 8.75 5.16
C PRO A 164 -11.17 10.12 4.50
N ALA A 165 -12.32 10.70 4.86
CA ALA A 165 -12.79 12.01 4.39
C ALA A 165 -12.04 13.17 5.07
#